data_AF-C6LBX5-F1
#
_entry.id   AF-C6LBX5-F1
#
_cell.length_a   1.000
_cell.length_b   1.000
_cell.length_c   1.000
_cell.angle_alpha   90.00
_cell.angle_beta   90.00
_cell.angle_gamma   90.00
#
_symmetry.space_group_name_H-M   'P 1'
#
loop_
_entity.id
_entity.type
_entity.pdbx_description
1 polymer ?
#
loop_
_entity_poly.entity_id
_entity_poly.type
_entity_poly.pdbx_seq_one_letter_code
_entity_poly.pdbx_strand_id
1 'polypeptide(L)'
;MVIYGKVKGNMQITDIDIRVWAEKEGEMGNLEVTMRCSAPGKGFVCAQLLSEEDQEEDRIFPVPVEEEIAFCMQVSPVRLWDTERAYLYKLALELRDEQMRLLGCTVKKLAFQRTEKEQGELWLNEREIRLRPWCCCEEELREELELSGEMQTGFCENTIADNLEKRLRCWLAAIRRGRYNALFVAWENTKSGLRRMLAELCPEYGLYYDEETECGSKAEMVQETQAGVFPDAAFSADSERAGVAAPVSGFELNVTQEGVLLENHCLFVNASEYELRYALLHNGETVCDGSLCADVPPGSGRYIELPFAALHEAGEYVYRVSLHLKQDTPWAARGYEIAAGESLISNLFSA
;
A
#
# COMPACT_ATOMS: atom_id res chain seq x y z
N MET A 1 9.38 -3.48 11.25
CA MET A 1 10.13 -3.93 12.44
C MET A 1 11.61 -3.97 12.09
N VAL A 2 12.33 -2.87 12.32
CA VAL A 2 13.78 -2.85 12.17
C VAL A 2 14.37 -3.46 13.43
N ILE A 3 14.80 -4.72 13.35
CA ILE A 3 15.54 -5.34 14.46
C ILE A 3 16.95 -4.75 14.45
N TYR A 4 17.14 -3.58 15.06
CA TYR A 4 18.47 -3.24 15.57
C TYR A 4 18.73 -4.15 16.77
N GLY A 5 19.06 -5.41 16.49
CA GLY A 5 19.66 -6.28 17.47
C GLY A 5 20.95 -5.60 17.89
N LYS A 6 20.98 -5.08 19.12
CA LYS A 6 22.16 -4.49 19.72
C LYS A 6 23.26 -5.56 19.70
N VAL A 7 24.11 -5.51 18.68
CA VAL A 7 25.12 -6.53 18.43
C VAL A 7 26.07 -6.52 19.61
N LYS A 8 26.16 -7.64 20.33
CA LYS A 8 27.29 -7.90 21.23
C LYS A 8 28.51 -8.13 20.34
N GLY A 9 29.23 -7.06 20.03
CA GLY A 9 30.43 -7.05 19.18
C GLY A 9 30.66 -5.64 18.63
N ASN A 10 31.92 -5.29 18.33
CA ASN A 10 32.24 -3.96 17.77
C ASN A 10 31.76 -3.80 16.31
N MET A 11 31.42 -4.90 15.64
CA MET A 11 31.08 -4.92 14.21
C MET A 11 29.60 -4.60 13.99
N GLN A 12 29.31 -3.55 13.23
CA GLN A 12 27.95 -3.09 12.95
C GLN A 12 27.85 -2.55 11.53
N ILE A 13 26.72 -2.81 10.87
CA ILE A 13 26.36 -2.16 9.60
C ILE A 13 26.00 -0.71 9.92
N THR A 14 26.76 0.23 9.38
CA THR A 14 26.59 1.67 9.67
C THR A 14 25.84 2.41 8.57
N ASP A 15 25.93 1.91 7.34
CA ASP A 15 25.35 2.56 6.17
C ASP A 15 24.98 1.51 5.12
N ILE A 16 23.88 1.74 4.41
CA ILE A 16 23.34 0.84 3.38
C ILE A 16 22.75 1.72 2.27
N ASP A 17 23.34 1.64 1.08
CA ASP A 17 22.80 2.18 -0.17
C ASP A 17 22.23 1.02 -0.99
N ILE A 18 20.99 1.18 -1.46
CA ILE A 18 20.27 0.16 -2.22
C ILE A 18 19.71 0.79 -3.48
N ARG A 19 20.01 0.17 -4.62
CA ARG A 19 19.42 0.52 -5.92
C ARG A 19 18.68 -0.68 -6.46
N VAL A 20 17.42 -0.47 -6.82
CA VAL A 20 16.57 -1.48 -7.43
C VAL A 20 16.01 -0.94 -8.74
N TRP A 21 16.01 -1.77 -9.76
CA TRP A 21 15.38 -1.43 -11.04
C TRP A 21 14.93 -2.67 -11.80
N ALA A 22 13.91 -2.49 -12.62
CA ALA A 22 13.40 -3.48 -13.55
C ALA A 22 12.81 -2.73 -14.75
N GLU A 23 13.04 -3.26 -15.96
CA GLU A 23 12.50 -2.65 -17.17
C GLU A 23 11.00 -2.87 -17.30
N LYS A 24 10.55 -4.08 -16.91
CA LYS A 24 9.18 -4.56 -17.08
C LYS A 24 8.84 -5.68 -16.09
N GLU A 25 7.55 -5.76 -15.75
CA GLU A 25 7.02 -6.88 -14.97
C GLU A 25 7.19 -8.21 -15.70
N GLY A 26 7.59 -9.25 -14.97
CA GLY A 26 7.84 -10.58 -15.52
C GLY A 26 9.25 -10.80 -16.06
N GLU A 27 10.06 -9.74 -16.22
CA GLU A 27 11.44 -9.84 -16.70
C GLU A 27 12.44 -9.99 -15.54
N MET A 28 13.67 -9.53 -15.72
CA MET A 28 14.71 -9.52 -14.71
C MET A 28 14.65 -8.24 -13.87
N GLY A 29 14.51 -8.39 -12.56
CA GLY A 29 14.74 -7.32 -11.59
C GLY A 29 16.18 -7.37 -11.08
N ASN A 30 16.82 -6.22 -10.96
CA ASN A 30 18.19 -6.10 -10.47
C ASN A 30 18.25 -5.28 -9.19
N LEU A 31 19.04 -5.77 -8.24
CA LEU A 31 19.30 -5.15 -6.95
C LEU A 31 20.81 -4.97 -6.80
N GLU A 32 21.25 -3.74 -6.59
CA GLU A 32 22.62 -3.41 -6.17
C GLU A 32 22.59 -2.92 -4.72
N VAL A 33 23.48 -3.49 -3.91
CA VAL A 33 23.64 -3.10 -2.51
C VAL A 33 25.09 -2.71 -2.28
N THR A 34 25.29 -1.51 -1.73
CA THR A 34 26.56 -1.09 -1.15
C THR A 34 26.36 -0.86 0.33
N MET A 35 27.19 -1.45 1.18
CA MET A 35 27.10 -1.26 2.62
C MET A 35 28.45 -0.97 3.25
N ARG A 36 28.42 -0.23 4.35
CA ARG A 36 29.60 0.02 5.19
C ARG A 36 29.47 -0.63 6.55
N CYS A 37 30.56 -1.20 7.00
CA CYS A 37 30.66 -1.83 8.31
C CYS A 37 31.72 -1.13 9.17
N SER A 38 31.39 -0.88 10.44
CA SER A 38 32.35 -0.42 11.43
C SER A 38 33.12 -1.58 12.04
N ALA A 39 34.38 -1.33 12.41
CA ALA A 39 35.28 -2.29 13.07
C ALA A 39 35.33 -3.67 12.36
N PRO A 40 35.82 -3.73 11.10
CA PRO A 40 35.87 -4.98 10.35
C PRO A 40 36.71 -6.03 11.10
N GLY A 41 36.03 -7.07 11.57
CA GLY A 41 36.63 -8.26 12.17
C GLY A 41 36.61 -9.42 11.17
N LYS A 42 36.96 -10.62 11.60
CA LYS A 42 36.90 -11.83 10.76
C LYS A 42 35.46 -12.38 10.63
N GLY A 43 34.45 -11.51 10.50
CA GLY A 43 33.05 -11.90 10.34
C GLY A 43 32.66 -12.08 8.87
N PHE A 44 31.38 -12.39 8.67
CA PHE A 44 30.79 -12.54 7.34
C PHE A 44 29.47 -11.77 7.21
N VAL A 45 29.19 -11.27 6.01
CA VAL A 45 27.88 -10.78 5.60
C VAL A 45 27.18 -11.85 4.77
N CYS A 46 25.90 -12.09 5.04
CA CYS A 46 25.01 -12.84 4.17
C CYS A 46 23.83 -11.95 3.79
N ALA A 47 23.26 -12.16 2.61
CA ALA A 47 22.04 -11.45 2.20
C ALA A 47 21.05 -12.43 1.58
N GLN A 48 19.75 -12.21 1.82
CA GLN A 48 18.66 -12.94 1.20
C GLN A 48 17.66 -11.94 0.63
N LEU A 49 17.25 -12.16 -0.61
CA LEU A 49 16.12 -11.47 -1.22
C LEU A 49 14.92 -12.41 -1.13
N LEU A 50 13.87 -11.96 -0.47
CA LEU A 50 12.65 -12.73 -0.24
C LEU A 50 11.45 -12.07 -0.93
N SER A 51 10.57 -12.89 -1.48
CA SER A 51 9.24 -12.49 -1.97
C SER A 51 8.35 -11.98 -0.84
N GLU A 52 7.17 -11.45 -1.17
CA GLU A 52 6.19 -11.07 -0.15
C GLU A 52 5.76 -12.28 0.69
N GLU A 53 5.62 -13.44 0.04
CA GLU A 53 5.29 -14.75 0.63
C GLU A 53 6.46 -15.45 1.34
N ASP A 54 7.57 -14.74 1.60
CA ASP A 54 8.78 -15.26 2.27
C ASP A 54 9.52 -16.36 1.49
N GLN A 55 9.30 -16.46 0.17
CA GLN A 55 10.08 -17.34 -0.69
C GLN A 55 11.44 -16.70 -1.00
N GLU A 56 12.53 -17.47 -0.89
CA GLU A 56 13.86 -16.99 -1.30
C GLU A 56 13.98 -16.91 -2.82
N GLU A 57 14.25 -15.70 -3.30
CA GLU A 57 14.44 -15.38 -4.71
C GLU A 57 15.92 -15.41 -5.10
N ASP A 58 16.79 -14.94 -4.19
CA ASP A 58 18.24 -14.93 -4.39
C ASP A 58 18.98 -14.83 -3.04
N ARG A 59 20.27 -15.19 -3.04
CA ARG A 59 21.11 -15.21 -1.84
C ARG A 59 22.56 -14.84 -2.14
N ILE A 60 23.11 -13.98 -1.30
CA ILE A 60 24.55 -13.78 -1.16
C ILE A 60 25.09 -14.72 -0.10
N PHE A 61 25.94 -15.64 -0.53
CA PHE A 61 26.70 -16.52 0.35
C PHE A 61 27.71 -15.71 1.19
N PRO A 62 28.17 -16.25 2.32
CA PRO A 62 29.02 -15.52 3.26
C PRO A 62 30.20 -14.80 2.59
N VAL A 63 30.18 -13.46 2.63
CA VAL A 63 31.28 -12.60 2.16
C VAL A 63 32.03 -12.07 3.37
N PRO A 64 33.39 -12.13 3.41
CA PRO A 64 34.16 -11.55 4.50
C PRO A 64 33.79 -10.09 4.74
N VAL A 65 33.74 -9.68 6.00
CA VAL A 65 33.44 -8.28 6.33
C VAL A 65 34.64 -7.39 6.03
N GLU A 66 34.43 -6.43 5.14
CA GLU A 66 35.36 -5.33 4.84
C GLU A 66 34.73 -3.98 5.26
N GLU A 67 35.48 -2.88 5.13
CA GLU A 67 34.96 -1.54 5.44
C GLU A 67 33.78 -1.16 4.52
N GLU A 68 33.87 -1.54 3.25
CA GLU A 68 32.83 -1.34 2.23
C GLU A 68 32.63 -2.64 1.45
N ILE A 69 31.39 -3.07 1.31
CA ILE A 69 31.00 -4.32 0.67
C ILE A 69 29.93 -3.99 -0.36
N ALA A 70 30.12 -4.45 -1.59
CA ALA A 70 29.16 -4.31 -2.67
C ALA A 70 28.82 -5.68 -3.26
N PHE A 71 27.53 -5.90 -3.54
CA PHE A 71 27.05 -7.10 -4.21
C PHE A 71 25.77 -6.80 -5.00
N CYS A 72 25.50 -7.65 -5.98
CA CYS A 72 24.30 -7.59 -6.81
C CYS A 72 23.46 -8.85 -6.58
N MET A 73 22.15 -8.69 -6.63
CA MET A 73 21.17 -9.77 -6.59
C MET A 73 20.18 -9.60 -7.73
N GLN A 74 19.52 -10.69 -8.12
CA GLN A 74 18.58 -10.71 -9.23
C GLN A 74 17.32 -11.50 -8.90
N VAL A 75 16.20 -11.12 -9.50
CA VAL A 75 14.93 -11.85 -9.41
C VAL A 75 14.28 -11.97 -10.78
N SER A 76 13.85 -13.17 -11.15
CA SER A 76 13.09 -13.39 -12.39
C SER A 76 12.13 -14.59 -12.25
N PRO A 77 10.84 -14.42 -12.57
CA PRO A 77 10.19 -13.18 -13.04
C PRO A 77 10.00 -12.16 -11.90
N VAL A 78 10.39 -10.90 -12.13
CA VAL A 78 10.17 -9.81 -11.17
C VAL A 78 8.70 -9.41 -11.12
N ARG A 79 8.15 -9.19 -9.92
CA ARG A 79 6.87 -8.53 -9.70
C ARG A 79 7.12 -7.07 -9.37
N LEU A 80 6.34 -6.17 -9.97
CA LEU A 80 6.52 -4.74 -9.75
C LEU A 80 5.64 -4.22 -8.62
N TRP A 81 6.13 -3.20 -7.93
CA TRP A 81 5.35 -2.37 -7.05
C TRP A 81 4.52 -1.40 -7.88
N ASP A 82 3.27 -1.20 -7.46
CA ASP A 82 2.40 -0.14 -7.96
C ASP A 82 1.43 0.33 -6.86
N THR A 83 0.67 1.38 -7.14
CA THR A 83 -0.26 1.99 -6.16
C THR A 83 -1.50 1.14 -5.85
N GLU A 84 -1.74 0.03 -6.56
CA GLU A 84 -2.90 -0.84 -6.38
C GLU A 84 -2.53 -2.14 -5.65
N ARG A 85 -1.39 -2.74 -6.00
CA ARG A 85 -0.89 -4.02 -5.46
C ARG A 85 0.08 -3.85 -4.30
N ALA A 86 0.85 -2.75 -4.27
CA ALA A 86 1.85 -2.47 -3.24
C ALA A 86 2.86 -3.61 -2.97
N TYR A 87 3.21 -4.40 -4.00
CA TYR A 87 4.08 -5.57 -3.85
C TYR A 87 5.49 -5.17 -3.41
N LEU A 88 6.00 -5.78 -2.34
CA LEU A 88 7.31 -5.46 -1.76
C LEU A 88 8.11 -6.73 -1.49
N TYR A 89 9.37 -6.73 -1.93
CA TYR A 89 10.35 -7.73 -1.53
C TYR A 89 10.98 -7.37 -0.18
N LYS A 90 11.58 -8.36 0.49
CA LYS A 90 12.37 -8.17 1.72
C LYS A 90 13.82 -8.53 1.45
N LEU A 91 14.72 -7.57 1.62
CA LEU A 91 16.16 -7.80 1.69
C LEU A 91 16.57 -7.98 3.15
N ALA A 92 16.90 -9.21 3.53
CA ALA A 92 17.47 -9.52 4.83
C ALA A 92 19.00 -9.50 4.75
N LEU A 93 19.62 -8.62 5.53
CA LEU A 93 21.07 -8.46 5.64
C LEU A 93 21.51 -8.99 6.99
N GLU A 94 22.32 -10.04 6.98
CA GLU A 94 22.78 -10.72 8.17
C GLU A 94 24.28 -10.50 8.38
N LEU A 95 24.65 -10.08 9.58
CA LEU A 95 26.03 -10.02 10.03
C LEU A 95 26.32 -11.24 10.90
N ARG A 96 27.39 -11.96 10.61
CA ARG A 96 27.77 -13.22 11.29
C ARG A 96 29.22 -13.18 11.79
N ASP A 97 29.51 -13.92 12.84
CA ASP A 97 30.87 -14.07 13.38
C ASP A 97 31.71 -15.12 12.61
N GLU A 98 32.97 -15.30 13.02
CA GLU A 98 33.91 -16.30 12.49
C GLU A 98 33.37 -17.74 12.54
N GLN A 99 32.42 -18.03 13.44
CA GLN A 99 31.79 -19.34 13.62
C GLN A 99 30.40 -19.40 12.98
N MET A 100 30.08 -18.46 12.08
CA MET A 100 28.81 -18.35 11.36
C MET A 100 27.58 -18.09 12.26
N ARG A 101 27.77 -17.65 13.51
CA ARG A 101 26.67 -17.29 14.41
C ARG A 101 26.15 -15.91 14.06
N LEU A 102 24.82 -15.74 14.09
CA LEU A 102 24.17 -14.47 13.80
C LEU A 102 24.49 -13.43 14.88
N LEU A 103 25.10 -12.32 14.46
CA LEU A 103 25.41 -11.16 15.29
C LEU A 103 24.30 -10.11 15.23
N GLY A 104 23.72 -9.89 14.04
CA GLY A 104 22.63 -8.94 13.81
C GLY A 104 21.98 -9.16 12.45
N CYS A 105 20.74 -8.69 12.30
CA CYS A 105 19.97 -8.78 11.07
C CYS A 105 19.21 -7.47 10.83
N THR A 106 19.35 -6.89 9.66
CA THR A 106 18.56 -5.72 9.22
C THR A 106 17.73 -6.14 8.02
N VAL A 107 16.43 -5.80 8.04
CA VAL A 107 15.52 -6.08 6.92
C VAL A 107 15.10 -4.77 6.27
N LYS A 108 15.22 -4.70 4.94
CA LYS A 108 14.75 -3.58 4.11
C LYS A 108 13.66 -4.06 3.15
N LYS A 109 12.59 -3.29 3.04
CA LYS A 109 11.53 -3.54 2.05
C LYS A 109 11.89 -2.85 0.74
N LEU A 110 11.71 -3.54 -0.38
CA LEU A 110 12.15 -3.09 -1.70
C LEU A 110 10.99 -3.08 -2.69
N ALA A 111 10.84 -1.96 -3.39
CA ALA A 111 9.86 -1.77 -4.45
C ALA A 111 10.59 -1.76 -5.80
N PHE A 112 10.43 -2.79 -6.61
CA PHE A 112 10.85 -2.74 -8.01
C PHE A 112 9.77 -1.99 -8.79
N GLN A 113 10.09 -0.86 -9.37
CA GLN A 113 9.16 -0.08 -10.18
C GLN A 113 9.93 0.70 -11.24
N ARG A 114 9.22 1.14 -12.26
CA ARG A 114 9.73 2.07 -13.26
C ARG A 114 8.83 3.28 -13.34
N THR A 115 9.38 4.44 -13.02
CA THR A 115 8.67 5.72 -13.05
C THR A 115 9.29 6.64 -14.08
N GLU A 116 8.49 7.18 -14.98
CA GLU A 116 8.91 8.11 -16.02
C GLU A 116 8.02 9.36 -15.98
N LYS A 117 8.62 10.53 -16.21
CA LYS A 117 7.91 11.81 -16.31
C LYS A 117 8.10 12.36 -17.72
N GLU A 118 7.06 12.33 -18.53
CA GLU A 118 7.09 12.84 -19.91
C GLU A 118 5.99 13.90 -20.09
N GLN A 119 6.34 15.10 -20.54
CA GLN A 119 5.38 16.19 -20.84
C GLN A 119 4.39 16.56 -19.72
N GLY A 120 4.72 16.28 -18.45
CA GLY A 120 3.85 16.53 -17.29
C GLY A 120 2.97 15.33 -16.90
N GLU A 121 3.04 14.23 -17.64
CA GLU A 121 2.38 12.97 -17.35
C GLU A 121 3.32 12.06 -16.55
N LEU A 122 2.77 11.37 -15.55
CA LEU A 122 3.50 10.38 -14.76
C LEU A 122 3.16 8.98 -15.25
N TRP A 123 4.18 8.24 -15.66
CA TRP A 123 4.09 6.86 -16.11
C TRP A 123 4.68 5.94 -15.04
N LEU A 124 3.92 4.93 -14.64
CA LEU A 124 4.35 3.89 -13.71
C LEU A 124 4.18 2.53 -14.40
N ASN A 125 5.27 1.77 -14.51
CA ASN A 125 5.27 0.43 -15.09
C ASN A 125 4.57 0.38 -16.46
N GLU A 126 4.98 1.27 -17.37
CA GLU A 126 4.44 1.41 -18.75
C GLU A 126 2.97 1.90 -18.84
N ARG A 127 2.36 2.35 -17.73
CA ARG A 127 1.00 2.90 -17.72
C ARG A 127 0.97 4.34 -17.20
N GLU A 128 0.22 5.21 -17.86
CA GLU A 128 -0.08 6.54 -17.35
C GLU A 128 -0.90 6.43 -16.06
N ILE A 129 -0.45 7.10 -14.99
CA ILE A 129 -1.12 7.09 -13.70
C ILE A 129 -1.67 8.48 -13.37
N ARG A 130 -2.95 8.52 -12.98
CA ARG A 130 -3.55 9.70 -12.37
C ARG A 130 -3.30 9.67 -10.86
N LEU A 131 -2.51 10.62 -10.37
CA LEU A 131 -2.36 10.80 -8.93
C LEU A 131 -3.58 11.50 -8.32
N ARG A 132 -4.01 10.99 -7.19
CA ARG A 132 -4.93 11.59 -6.22
C ARG A 132 -4.17 11.70 -4.91
N PRO A 133 -3.33 12.74 -4.76
CA PRO A 133 -2.51 12.89 -3.58
C PRO A 133 -3.33 13.38 -2.38
N TRP A 134 -2.99 12.88 -1.19
CA TRP A 134 -3.20 13.64 0.03
C TRP A 134 -2.08 14.67 0.13
N CYS A 135 -2.43 15.94 0.30
CA CYS A 135 -1.47 17.03 0.41
C CYS A 135 -1.56 17.65 1.81
N CYS A 136 -0.43 17.84 2.47
CA CYS A 136 -0.36 18.59 3.73
C CYS A 136 1.00 19.30 3.89
N CYS A 137 1.11 20.24 4.82
CA CYS A 137 2.40 20.77 5.26
C CYS A 137 3.02 19.95 6.41
N GLU A 138 4.30 20.22 6.73
CA GLU A 138 4.97 19.54 7.86
C GLU A 138 4.29 19.86 9.21
N GLU A 139 3.73 21.06 9.39
CA GLU A 139 3.00 21.44 10.60
C GLU A 139 1.72 20.62 10.77
N GLU A 140 0.89 20.54 9.73
CA GLU A 140 -0.34 19.75 9.71
C GLU A 140 -0.05 18.28 10.00
N LEU A 141 0.98 17.70 9.36
CA LEU A 141 1.44 16.34 9.65
C LEU A 141 1.79 16.15 11.13
N ARG A 142 2.47 17.13 11.75
CA ARG A 142 2.84 17.06 13.17
C ARG A 142 1.62 17.16 14.08
N GLU A 143 0.64 17.98 13.73
CA GLU A 143 -0.62 18.09 14.47
C GLU A 143 -1.42 16.79 14.41
N GLU A 144 -1.52 16.17 13.24
CA GLU A 144 -2.20 14.87 13.06
C GLU A 144 -1.54 13.73 13.82
N LEU A 145 -0.21 13.79 13.95
CA LEU A 145 0.56 12.86 14.76
C LEU A 145 0.55 13.24 16.25
N GLU A 146 -0.31 14.18 16.66
CA GLU A 146 -0.38 14.86 17.96
C GLU A 146 1.00 15.05 18.60
N LEU A 147 1.93 15.58 17.80
CA LEU A 147 3.27 15.95 18.26
C LEU A 147 3.26 17.35 18.91
N SER A 148 2.12 18.04 18.90
CA SER A 148 1.87 19.31 19.56
C SER A 148 1.38 19.11 21.01
N GLY A 149 2.31 18.83 21.90
CA GLY A 149 2.06 18.68 23.34
C GLY A 149 3.35 18.34 24.07
N GLU A 150 3.59 18.96 25.23
CA GLU A 150 4.86 18.96 25.96
C GLU A 150 5.60 17.61 25.99
N MET A 151 6.92 17.65 25.74
CA MET A 151 7.85 16.61 26.17
C MET A 151 7.66 16.36 27.67
N GLN A 152 6.84 15.39 28.04
CA GLN A 152 6.92 14.80 29.37
C GLN A 152 8.20 13.98 29.45
N THR A 153 9.20 14.63 30.03
CA THR A 153 10.51 14.09 30.37
C THR A 153 10.34 12.80 31.19
N GLY A 154 10.59 11.65 30.56
CA GLY A 154 10.50 10.34 31.22
C GLY A 154 10.54 9.11 30.31
N PHE A 155 10.37 9.24 29.00
CA PHE A 155 10.37 8.11 28.09
C PHE A 155 11.75 7.84 27.47
N CYS A 156 12.11 6.56 27.33
CA CYS A 156 13.30 6.17 26.58
C CYS A 156 13.09 6.42 25.07
N GLU A 157 14.13 6.86 24.35
CA GLU A 157 14.07 7.30 22.95
C GLU A 157 13.39 6.26 22.02
N ASN A 158 13.59 4.96 22.29
CA ASN A 158 12.97 3.88 21.51
C ASN A 158 11.44 3.84 21.63
N THR A 159 10.88 4.08 22.83
CA THR A 159 9.42 4.06 23.03
C THR A 159 8.71 5.21 22.30
N ILE A 160 9.39 6.35 22.15
CA ILE A 160 8.85 7.50 21.41
C ILE A 160 8.82 7.20 19.91
N ALA A 161 9.91 6.63 19.37
CA ALA A 161 9.99 6.25 17.97
C ALA A 161 8.94 5.17 17.60
N ASP A 162 8.76 4.15 18.45
CA ASP A 162 7.75 3.11 18.24
C ASP A 162 6.32 3.67 18.24
N ASN A 163 6.03 4.61 19.14
CA ASN A 163 4.72 5.26 19.19
C ASN A 163 4.49 6.13 17.94
N LEU A 164 5.49 6.89 17.51
CA LEU A 164 5.43 7.69 16.29
C LEU A 164 5.20 6.84 15.03
N GLU A 165 5.95 5.75 14.85
CA GLU A 165 5.74 4.83 13.73
C GLU A 165 4.31 4.27 13.73
N LYS A 166 3.80 3.86 14.91
CA LYS A 166 2.44 3.36 15.04
C LYS A 166 1.39 4.39 14.59
N ARG A 167 1.56 5.66 14.99
CA ARG A 167 0.64 6.75 14.59
C ARG A 167 0.70 7.02 13.09
N LEU A 168 1.91 7.08 12.53
CA LEU A 168 2.11 7.20 11.08
C LEU A 168 1.44 6.07 10.31
N ARG A 169 1.58 4.83 10.77
CA ARG A 169 0.92 3.67 10.17
C ARG A 169 -0.61 3.78 10.18
N CYS A 170 -1.20 4.17 11.31
CA CYS A 170 -2.64 4.43 11.40
C CYS A 170 -3.09 5.56 10.46
N TRP A 171 -2.29 6.61 10.34
CA TRP A 171 -2.55 7.75 9.48
C TRP A 171 -2.51 7.38 7.99
N LEU A 172 -1.45 6.69 7.53
CA LEU A 172 -1.32 6.19 6.17
C LEU A 172 -2.46 5.22 5.80
N ALA A 173 -2.90 4.39 6.76
CA ALA A 173 -4.07 3.53 6.58
C ALA A 173 -5.36 4.34 6.37
N ALA A 174 -5.54 5.46 7.06
CA ALA A 174 -6.69 6.35 6.88
C ALA A 174 -6.65 7.04 5.51
N ILE A 175 -5.50 7.57 5.10
CA ILE A 175 -5.29 8.15 3.76
C ILE A 175 -5.66 7.14 2.68
N ARG A 176 -5.15 5.91 2.78
CA ARG A 176 -5.45 4.88 1.77
C ARG A 176 -6.94 4.51 1.73
N ARG A 177 -7.60 4.39 2.88
CA ARG A 177 -9.06 4.18 2.96
C ARG A 177 -9.88 5.35 2.40
N GLY A 178 -9.35 6.57 2.50
CA GLY A 178 -9.86 7.78 1.83
C GLY A 178 -9.68 7.77 0.30
N ARG A 179 -9.16 6.67 -0.28
CA ARG A 179 -8.99 6.44 -1.72
C ARG A 179 -7.94 7.34 -2.39
N TYR A 180 -7.01 7.86 -1.60
CA TYR A 180 -5.79 8.50 -2.10
C TYR A 180 -4.76 7.43 -2.52
N ASN A 181 -3.97 7.75 -3.55
CA ASN A 181 -2.91 6.87 -4.07
C ASN A 181 -1.52 7.54 -4.07
N ALA A 182 -1.41 8.74 -3.50
CA ALA A 182 -0.16 9.45 -3.30
C ALA A 182 -0.19 10.27 -2.01
N LEU A 183 1.00 10.61 -1.50
CA LEU A 183 1.17 11.53 -0.39
C LEU A 183 2.21 12.59 -0.78
N PHE A 184 1.84 13.86 -0.67
CA PHE A 184 2.73 14.99 -0.85
C PHE A 184 2.79 15.83 0.42
N VAL A 185 4.00 16.02 0.95
CA VAL A 185 4.24 16.81 2.16
C VAL A 185 5.12 18.00 1.81
N ALA A 186 4.62 19.20 2.07
CA ALA A 186 5.42 20.42 1.96
C ALA A 186 6.36 20.53 3.16
N TRP A 187 7.60 20.08 2.98
CA TRP A 187 8.65 20.11 4.00
C TRP A 187 9.23 21.51 4.18
N GLU A 188 9.25 22.00 5.41
CA GLU A 188 10.02 23.21 5.75
C GLU A 188 11.49 22.88 6.02
N ASN A 189 11.78 21.65 6.48
CA ASN A 189 13.13 21.18 6.75
C ASN A 189 13.45 19.88 6.01
N THR A 190 14.44 19.91 5.12
CA THR A 190 14.86 18.77 4.29
C THR A 190 15.49 17.61 5.07
N LYS A 191 15.86 17.79 6.35
CA LYS A 191 16.46 16.76 7.21
C LYS A 191 15.50 16.15 8.24
N SER A 192 14.19 16.25 8.02
CA SER A 192 13.20 15.71 8.96
C SER A 192 13.27 14.17 9.04
N GLY A 193 13.37 13.61 10.24
CA GLY A 193 13.30 12.15 10.43
C GLY A 193 11.96 11.55 9.97
N LEU A 194 10.88 12.35 10.01
CA LEU A 194 9.57 11.99 9.48
C LEU A 194 9.61 11.74 7.98
N ARG A 195 10.38 12.54 7.23
CA ARG A 195 10.53 12.38 5.76
C ARG A 195 11.07 11.01 5.41
N ARG A 196 12.12 10.57 6.11
CA ARG A 196 12.71 9.23 5.94
C ARG A 196 11.73 8.13 6.34
N MET A 197 11.00 8.30 7.44
CA MET A 197 9.98 7.32 7.86
C MET A 197 8.87 7.20 6.82
N LEU A 198 8.39 8.30 6.25
CA LEU A 198 7.38 8.28 5.20
C LEU A 198 7.88 7.61 3.92
N ALA A 199 9.13 7.88 3.51
CA ALA A 199 9.74 7.18 2.37
C ALA A 199 9.78 5.66 2.55
N GLU A 200 10.07 5.19 3.77
CA GLU A 200 10.07 3.76 4.08
C GLU A 200 8.65 3.16 4.21
N LEU A 201 7.68 3.93 4.72
CA LEU A 201 6.33 3.44 5.03
C LEU A 201 5.35 3.54 3.87
N CYS A 202 5.33 4.65 3.12
CA CYS A 202 4.34 4.90 2.06
C CYS A 202 4.19 3.76 1.04
N PRO A 203 5.28 3.12 0.55
CA PRO A 203 5.17 1.99 -0.37
C PRO A 203 4.36 0.81 0.20
N GLU A 204 4.38 0.59 1.52
CA GLU A 204 3.59 -0.47 2.17
C GLU A 204 2.08 -0.25 2.07
N TYR A 205 1.65 1.01 1.86
CA TYR A 205 0.24 1.39 1.77
C TYR A 205 -0.20 1.60 0.32
N GLY A 206 0.66 1.32 -0.67
CA GLY A 206 0.38 1.60 -2.07
C GLY A 206 0.26 3.11 -2.35
N LEU A 207 0.99 3.93 -1.58
CA LEU A 207 1.03 5.39 -1.77
C LEU A 207 2.30 5.78 -2.50
N TYR A 208 2.14 6.42 -3.65
CA TYR A 208 3.23 7.08 -4.34
C TYR A 208 3.74 8.25 -3.49
N TYR A 209 5.03 8.25 -3.21
CA TYR A 209 5.69 9.27 -2.39
C TYR A 209 6.97 9.71 -3.10
N ASP A 210 7.02 10.97 -3.50
CA ASP A 210 8.16 11.56 -4.19
C ASP A 210 8.92 12.46 -3.21
N GLU A 211 10.13 12.03 -2.86
CA GLU A 211 11.00 12.77 -1.97
C GLU A 211 11.53 14.08 -2.59
N GLU A 212 11.66 14.12 -3.91
CA GLU A 212 12.29 15.22 -4.64
C GLU A 212 11.31 16.30 -5.08
N THR A 213 10.02 16.08 -4.88
CA THR A 213 9.02 17.13 -5.09
C THR A 213 9.21 18.20 -4.00
N GLU A 214 10.15 19.10 -4.24
CA GLU A 214 10.14 20.43 -3.64
C GLU A 214 8.76 20.99 -3.95
N CYS A 215 7.91 21.06 -2.93
CA CYS A 215 6.57 21.60 -3.08
C CYS A 215 6.72 23.03 -3.63
N GLY A 216 6.59 23.18 -4.95
CA GLY A 216 6.50 24.46 -5.62
C GLY A 216 5.43 25.27 -4.90
N SER A 217 5.80 26.50 -4.51
CA SER A 217 5.02 27.47 -3.74
C SER A 217 3.72 26.95 -3.11
N LYS A 218 3.69 26.91 -1.76
CA LYS A 218 2.58 26.62 -0.82
C LYS A 218 1.12 26.95 -1.24
N ALA A 219 0.90 27.70 -2.32
CA ALA A 219 -0.38 28.25 -2.75
C ALA A 219 -1.08 27.53 -3.93
N GLU A 220 -0.39 26.77 -4.79
CA GLU A 220 -1.03 26.23 -6.01
C GLU A 220 -1.66 24.83 -5.82
N MET A 221 -1.04 23.90 -5.09
CA MET A 221 -1.65 22.56 -4.88
C MET A 221 -2.73 22.51 -3.79
N VAL A 222 -2.64 23.38 -2.78
CA VAL A 222 -3.65 23.49 -1.70
C VAL A 222 -4.97 24.08 -2.20
N GLN A 223 -4.96 24.76 -3.37
CA GLN A 223 -6.18 25.32 -3.96
C GLN A 223 -7.01 24.33 -4.78
N GLU A 224 -6.44 23.22 -5.28
CA GLU A 224 -7.19 22.23 -6.08
C GLU A 224 -7.65 21.00 -5.30
N THR A 225 -7.15 20.79 -4.08
CA THR A 225 -7.65 19.75 -3.18
C THR A 225 -8.18 20.41 -1.92
N GLN A 226 -9.52 20.45 -1.78
CA GLN A 226 -10.15 20.83 -0.51
C GLN A 226 -9.46 20.05 0.60
N ALA A 227 -8.93 20.75 1.60
CA ALA A 227 -8.40 20.16 2.82
C ALA A 227 -9.41 19.11 3.30
N GLY A 228 -9.07 17.83 3.09
CA GLY A 228 -9.96 16.74 3.41
C GLY A 228 -10.18 16.77 4.91
N VAL A 229 -11.42 16.93 5.35
CA VAL A 229 -11.76 16.62 6.74
C VAL A 229 -11.47 15.13 6.92
N PHE A 230 -10.74 14.78 7.98
CA PHE A 230 -10.45 13.38 8.30
C PHE A 230 -11.71 12.53 8.22
N PRO A 231 -11.67 11.36 7.57
CA PRO A 231 -12.69 10.37 7.81
C PRO A 231 -12.47 9.83 9.22
N ASP A 232 -13.26 10.31 10.17
CA ASP A 232 -13.43 9.66 11.46
C ASP A 232 -13.63 8.15 11.24
N ALA A 233 -13.21 7.35 12.23
CA ALA A 233 -13.16 5.88 12.19
C ALA A 233 -14.52 5.16 11.98
N ALA A 234 -15.55 5.86 11.50
CA ALA A 234 -16.80 5.30 11.01
C ALA A 234 -17.17 6.00 9.69
N PHE A 235 -16.67 5.48 8.57
CA PHE A 235 -17.35 5.72 7.29
C PHE A 235 -18.68 4.95 7.35
N SER A 236 -19.75 5.63 7.81
CA SER A 236 -21.11 5.26 7.39
C SER A 236 -21.24 5.60 5.91
N ALA A 237 -21.90 4.72 5.16
CA ALA A 237 -21.97 4.70 3.69
C ALA A 237 -22.50 5.98 3.00
N ASP A 238 -22.89 7.02 3.72
CA ASP A 238 -23.51 8.22 3.16
C ASP A 238 -22.63 9.48 3.34
N SER A 239 -21.84 9.80 2.33
CA SER A 239 -21.24 11.13 2.18
C SER A 239 -21.08 11.47 0.69
N GLU A 240 -22.21 11.59 -0.01
CA GLU A 240 -22.28 12.33 -1.26
C GLU A 240 -22.28 13.84 -0.97
N ARG A 241 -21.12 14.49 -1.08
CA ARG A 241 -21.01 15.94 -1.33
C ARG A 241 -19.76 16.29 -2.13
N ALA A 242 -19.90 16.29 -3.46
CA ALA A 242 -19.49 17.37 -4.38
C ALA A 242 -19.65 16.85 -5.83
N GLY A 243 -20.18 17.69 -6.72
CA GLY A 243 -20.68 17.29 -8.03
C GLY A 243 -19.63 16.67 -8.96
N VAL A 244 -20.02 15.54 -9.55
CA VAL A 244 -19.40 14.78 -10.65
C VAL A 244 -17.91 14.46 -10.44
N ALA A 245 -17.64 13.48 -9.59
CA ALA A 245 -16.40 12.72 -9.61
C ALA A 245 -16.71 11.26 -9.96
N ALA A 246 -16.00 10.73 -10.95
CA ALA A 246 -15.98 9.32 -11.35
C ALA A 246 -15.91 8.36 -10.13
N PRO A 247 -16.35 7.08 -10.25
CA PRO A 247 -16.42 6.16 -9.11
C PRO A 247 -15.12 6.22 -8.31
N VAL A 248 -15.27 6.54 -7.03
CA VAL A 248 -14.15 6.90 -6.16
C VAL A 248 -13.28 5.64 -5.89
N SER A 249 -13.82 4.43 -6.15
CA SER A 249 -13.15 3.12 -6.28
C SER A 249 -12.75 2.82 -7.73
N GLY A 250 -11.65 2.09 -7.95
CA GLY A 250 -11.25 1.61 -9.28
C GLY A 250 -12.20 0.56 -9.89
N PHE A 251 -13.32 0.27 -9.23
CA PHE A 251 -14.36 -0.64 -9.68
C PHE A 251 -15.72 0.04 -9.63
N GLU A 252 -16.55 -0.22 -10.63
CA GLU A 252 -17.96 0.17 -10.69
C GLU A 252 -18.84 -1.09 -10.79
N LEU A 253 -19.88 -1.17 -9.97
CA LEU A 253 -20.79 -2.32 -9.89
C LEU A 253 -22.22 -1.88 -10.22
N ASN A 254 -22.64 -2.15 -11.44
CA ASN A 254 -23.98 -1.83 -11.94
C ASN A 254 -24.89 -3.06 -11.80
N VAL A 255 -25.64 -3.13 -10.69
CA VAL A 255 -26.46 -4.30 -10.30
C VAL A 255 -27.81 -4.31 -11.04
N THR A 256 -28.20 -5.47 -11.54
CA THR A 256 -29.45 -5.71 -12.27
C THR A 256 -30.26 -6.83 -11.59
N GLN A 257 -31.41 -7.19 -12.18
CA GLN A 257 -32.25 -8.29 -11.66
C GLN A 257 -31.62 -9.68 -11.81
N GLU A 258 -30.68 -9.85 -12.74
CA GLU A 258 -30.11 -11.16 -13.09
C GLU A 258 -28.60 -11.23 -12.80
N GLY A 259 -27.98 -10.13 -12.40
CA GLY A 259 -26.54 -10.08 -12.24
C GLY A 259 -25.98 -8.70 -11.94
N VAL A 260 -24.73 -8.51 -12.30
CA VAL A 260 -23.99 -7.26 -12.14
C VAL A 260 -23.10 -7.03 -13.36
N LEU A 261 -23.11 -5.81 -13.89
CA LEU A 261 -22.04 -5.34 -14.77
C LEU A 261 -20.91 -4.81 -13.88
N LEU A 262 -19.80 -5.54 -13.83
CA LEU A 262 -18.58 -5.13 -13.12
C LEU A 262 -17.63 -4.48 -14.12
N GLU A 263 -17.34 -3.20 -13.92
CA GLU A 263 -16.34 -2.45 -14.68
C GLU A 263 -15.09 -2.24 -13.83
N ASN A 264 -13.95 -2.65 -14.36
CA ASN A 264 -12.64 -2.53 -13.74
C ASN A 264 -11.87 -1.37 -14.40
N HIS A 265 -11.78 -0.25 -13.69
CA HIS A 265 -11.02 0.94 -14.09
C HIS A 265 -9.61 0.97 -13.49
N CYS A 266 -9.21 -0.06 -12.73
CA CYS A 266 -7.84 -0.20 -12.26
C CYS A 266 -6.85 -0.34 -13.42
N LEU A 267 -5.60 0.05 -13.15
CA LEU A 267 -4.52 -0.01 -14.10
C LEU A 267 -3.73 -1.31 -13.99
N PHE A 268 -3.61 -1.92 -12.81
CA PHE A 268 -2.76 -3.09 -12.60
C PHE A 268 -3.56 -4.27 -12.05
N VAL A 269 -4.54 -4.05 -11.17
CA VAL A 269 -5.20 -5.14 -10.45
C VAL A 269 -6.40 -5.74 -11.22
N ASN A 270 -6.47 -7.07 -11.29
CA ASN A 270 -7.65 -7.79 -11.76
C ASN A 270 -8.69 -7.88 -10.63
N ALA A 271 -9.98 -7.84 -10.96
CA ALA A 271 -11.05 -8.05 -9.97
C ALA A 271 -10.95 -9.41 -9.25
N SER A 272 -10.28 -10.40 -9.85
CA SER A 272 -10.08 -11.74 -9.27
C SER A 272 -9.16 -11.74 -8.05
N GLU A 273 -8.46 -10.65 -7.76
CA GLU A 273 -7.73 -10.46 -6.49
C GLU A 273 -8.68 -10.18 -5.31
N TYR A 274 -9.94 -9.89 -5.59
CA TYR A 274 -10.98 -9.60 -4.62
C TYR A 274 -12.07 -10.68 -4.60
N GLU A 275 -12.78 -10.78 -3.49
CA GLU A 275 -13.95 -11.63 -3.37
C GLU A 275 -15.20 -10.83 -3.75
N LEU A 276 -15.91 -11.24 -4.81
CA LEU A 276 -17.21 -10.67 -5.14
C LEU A 276 -18.27 -11.33 -4.25
N ARG A 277 -18.94 -10.54 -3.42
CA ARG A 277 -20.05 -10.97 -2.57
C ARG A 277 -21.34 -10.42 -3.11
N TYR A 278 -22.41 -11.19 -3.00
CA TYR A 278 -23.76 -10.76 -3.35
C TYR A 278 -24.71 -11.12 -2.20
N ALA A 279 -25.71 -10.27 -1.99
CA ALA A 279 -26.75 -10.47 -1.00
C ALA A 279 -28.09 -9.98 -1.55
N LEU A 280 -29.15 -10.73 -1.24
CA LEU A 280 -30.53 -10.32 -1.40
C LEU A 280 -31.07 -9.91 -0.04
N LEU A 281 -31.56 -8.68 0.04
CA LEU A 281 -32.21 -8.14 1.22
C LEU A 281 -33.73 -8.06 0.94
N HIS A 282 -34.55 -8.53 1.88
CA HIS A 282 -36.01 -8.36 1.87
C HIS A 282 -36.40 -7.50 3.07
N ASN A 283 -36.99 -6.34 2.82
CA ASN A 283 -37.32 -5.34 3.86
C ASN A 283 -36.13 -5.01 4.79
N GLY A 284 -34.92 -4.98 4.24
CA GLY A 284 -33.67 -4.69 4.96
C GLY A 284 -33.01 -5.89 5.64
N GLU A 285 -33.63 -7.08 5.64
CA GLU A 285 -33.05 -8.30 6.20
C GLU A 285 -32.42 -9.17 5.10
N THR A 286 -31.19 -9.64 5.29
CA THR A 286 -30.54 -10.55 4.34
C THR A 286 -31.26 -11.90 4.33
N VAL A 287 -31.82 -12.27 3.18
CA VAL A 287 -32.52 -13.55 2.98
C VAL A 287 -31.71 -14.59 2.21
N CYS A 288 -30.74 -14.14 1.41
CA CYS A 288 -29.82 -15.00 0.67
C CYS A 288 -28.51 -14.25 0.43
N ASP A 289 -27.37 -14.92 0.52
CA ASP A 289 -26.07 -14.37 0.19
C ASP A 289 -25.13 -15.44 -0.36
N GLY A 290 -24.05 -14.99 -0.98
CA GLY A 290 -22.96 -15.85 -1.41
C GLY A 290 -21.78 -15.06 -1.96
N SER A 291 -20.78 -15.78 -2.45
CA SER A 291 -19.61 -15.18 -3.09
C SER A 291 -19.15 -15.95 -4.31
N LEU A 292 -18.41 -15.26 -5.18
CA LEU A 292 -17.81 -15.83 -6.39
C LEU A 292 -16.50 -15.12 -6.75
N CYS A 293 -15.73 -15.74 -7.64
CA CYS A 293 -14.54 -15.13 -8.23
C CYS A 293 -14.92 -14.42 -9.55
N ALA A 294 -14.56 -13.15 -9.68
CA ALA A 294 -14.79 -12.36 -10.88
C ALA A 294 -13.47 -12.12 -11.61
N ASP A 295 -13.24 -12.83 -12.72
CA ASP A 295 -12.09 -12.55 -13.60
C ASP A 295 -12.44 -11.41 -14.56
N VAL A 296 -12.07 -10.19 -14.15
CA VAL A 296 -12.25 -8.94 -14.90
C VAL A 296 -10.91 -8.20 -14.91
N PRO A 297 -10.14 -8.31 -16.00
CA PRO A 297 -8.83 -7.66 -16.12
C PRO A 297 -8.88 -6.13 -15.97
N PRO A 298 -7.74 -5.48 -15.66
CA PRO A 298 -7.62 -4.02 -15.63
C PRO A 298 -8.13 -3.36 -16.91
N GLY A 299 -8.89 -2.27 -16.78
CA GLY A 299 -9.43 -1.50 -17.91
C GLY A 299 -10.53 -2.20 -18.72
N SER A 300 -11.18 -3.24 -18.17
CA SER A 300 -12.21 -4.02 -18.85
C SER A 300 -13.50 -4.12 -18.05
N GLY A 301 -14.59 -4.55 -18.69
CA GLY A 301 -15.88 -4.76 -18.03
C GLY A 301 -16.48 -6.12 -18.38
N ARG A 302 -17.23 -6.71 -17.45
CA ARG A 302 -17.88 -8.00 -17.65
C ARG A 302 -19.21 -8.06 -16.91
N TYR A 303 -20.23 -8.58 -17.60
CA TYR A 303 -21.47 -8.96 -16.96
C TYR A 303 -21.31 -10.33 -16.29
N ILE A 304 -21.72 -10.41 -15.03
CA ILE A 304 -21.65 -11.61 -14.20
C ILE A 304 -23.08 -11.95 -13.80
N GLU A 305 -23.57 -13.09 -14.29
CA GLU A 305 -24.83 -13.66 -13.84
C GLU A 305 -24.70 -14.07 -12.37
N LEU A 306 -25.64 -13.60 -11.55
CA LEU A 306 -25.67 -13.91 -10.13
C LEU A 306 -26.78 -14.93 -9.87
N PRO A 307 -26.56 -15.92 -8.98
CA PRO A 307 -27.54 -16.95 -8.67
C PRO A 307 -28.61 -16.40 -7.71
N PHE A 308 -29.24 -15.31 -8.11
CA PHE A 308 -30.25 -14.64 -7.32
C PHE A 308 -31.49 -15.52 -7.13
N ALA A 309 -32.07 -15.45 -5.93
CA ALA A 309 -33.22 -16.27 -5.57
C ALA A 309 -34.50 -15.77 -6.25
N ALA A 310 -35.43 -16.69 -6.53
CA ALA A 310 -36.76 -16.32 -6.96
C ALA A 310 -37.48 -15.57 -5.82
N LEU A 311 -38.12 -14.45 -6.17
CA LEU A 311 -38.83 -13.60 -5.23
C LEU A 311 -40.26 -14.13 -5.05
N HIS A 312 -40.62 -14.53 -3.83
CA HIS A 312 -41.91 -15.20 -3.56
C HIS A 312 -42.87 -14.38 -2.70
N GLU A 313 -42.35 -13.49 -1.87
CA GLU A 313 -43.15 -12.68 -0.95
C GLU A 313 -43.25 -11.25 -1.46
N ALA A 314 -44.34 -10.55 -1.10
CA ALA A 314 -44.44 -9.11 -1.32
C ALA A 314 -43.48 -8.36 -0.38
N GLY A 315 -42.98 -7.22 -0.84
CA GLY A 315 -42.05 -6.40 -0.07
C GLY A 315 -40.94 -5.82 -0.93
N GLU A 316 -40.07 -5.08 -0.27
CA GLU A 316 -38.93 -4.43 -0.91
C GLU A 316 -37.76 -5.40 -1.01
N TYR A 317 -37.27 -5.63 -2.23
CA TYR A 317 -36.07 -6.44 -2.45
C TYR A 317 -34.93 -5.57 -2.97
N VAL A 318 -33.77 -5.72 -2.37
CA VAL A 318 -32.53 -5.06 -2.81
C VAL A 318 -31.49 -6.13 -3.08
N TYR A 319 -30.93 -6.15 -4.29
CA TYR A 319 -29.69 -6.86 -4.54
C TYR A 319 -28.53 -5.92 -4.24
N ARG A 320 -27.64 -6.37 -3.34
CA ARG A 320 -26.38 -5.71 -3.04
C ARG A 320 -25.25 -6.60 -3.52
N VAL A 321 -24.27 -6.00 -4.21
CA VAL A 321 -23.08 -6.69 -4.69
C VAL A 321 -21.86 -5.87 -4.32
N SER A 322 -20.81 -6.52 -3.82
CA SER A 322 -19.63 -5.84 -3.29
C SER A 322 -18.34 -6.61 -3.53
N LEU A 323 -17.22 -5.89 -3.64
CA LEU A 323 -15.87 -6.45 -3.71
C LEU A 323 -15.16 -6.31 -2.36
N HIS A 324 -14.54 -7.39 -1.91
CA HIS A 324 -13.86 -7.45 -0.61
C HIS A 324 -12.41 -7.95 -0.71
N LEU A 325 -11.55 -7.45 0.18
CA LEU A 325 -10.18 -7.94 0.30
C LEU A 325 -10.14 -9.44 0.66
N LYS A 326 -9.35 -10.23 -0.07
CA LYS A 326 -9.11 -11.65 0.25
C LYS A 326 -8.11 -11.87 1.38
N GLN A 327 -7.23 -10.90 1.62
CA GLN A 327 -6.13 -10.97 2.56
C GLN A 327 -6.03 -9.66 3.36
N ASP A 328 -5.34 -9.70 4.49
CA ASP A 328 -5.02 -8.49 5.24
C ASP A 328 -4.05 -7.62 4.44
N THR A 329 -4.25 -6.31 4.50
CA THR A 329 -3.32 -5.30 3.99
C THR A 329 -2.92 -4.38 5.14
N PRO A 330 -1.84 -3.60 5.02
CA PRO A 330 -1.47 -2.64 6.06
C PRO A 330 -2.55 -1.60 6.38
N TRP A 331 -3.48 -1.33 5.46
CA TRP A 331 -4.52 -0.29 5.60
C TRP A 331 -5.92 -0.81 5.93
N ALA A 332 -6.18 -2.10 5.71
CA ALA A 332 -7.47 -2.72 6.02
C ALA A 332 -7.35 -4.25 6.17
N ALA A 333 -8.18 -4.81 7.05
CA ALA A 333 -8.28 -6.25 7.25
C ALA A 333 -8.94 -6.96 6.06
N ARG A 334 -8.68 -8.25 5.93
CA ARG A 334 -9.42 -9.17 5.06
C ARG A 334 -10.92 -8.99 5.26
N GLY A 335 -11.66 -8.97 4.15
CA GLY A 335 -13.11 -8.75 4.15
C GLY A 335 -13.52 -7.29 4.16
N TYR A 336 -12.59 -6.33 4.15
CA TYR A 336 -12.91 -4.91 3.94
C TYR A 336 -13.54 -4.68 2.56
N GLU A 337 -14.66 -3.95 2.51
CA GLU A 337 -15.39 -3.60 1.29
C GLU A 337 -14.70 -2.46 0.53
N ILE A 338 -14.24 -2.72 -0.70
CA ILE A 338 -13.54 -1.72 -1.51
C ILE A 338 -14.47 -0.98 -2.48
N ALA A 339 -15.53 -1.65 -2.90
CA ALA A 339 -16.54 -1.16 -3.83
C ALA A 339 -17.84 -1.93 -3.61
N ALA A 340 -18.97 -1.26 -3.77
CA ALA A 340 -20.29 -1.88 -3.71
C ALA A 340 -21.22 -1.19 -4.70
N GLY A 341 -22.23 -1.93 -5.13
CA GLY A 341 -23.38 -1.44 -5.89
C GLY A 341 -24.64 -2.13 -5.39
N GLU A 342 -25.77 -1.45 -5.53
CA GLU A 342 -27.06 -2.00 -5.16
C GLU A 342 -28.15 -1.55 -6.12
N SER A 343 -29.21 -2.35 -6.19
CA SER A 343 -30.35 -2.06 -7.05
C SER A 343 -31.63 -2.58 -6.42
N LEU A 344 -32.67 -1.74 -6.48
CA LEU A 344 -34.02 -2.10 -6.08
C LEU A 344 -34.63 -3.03 -7.13
N ILE A 345 -35.13 -4.17 -6.67
CA ILE A 345 -35.69 -5.20 -7.54
C ILE A 345 -37.19 -5.22 -7.35
N SER A 346 -37.93 -4.81 -8.38
CA SER A 346 -39.37 -4.94 -8.41
C SER A 346 -39.75 -6.41 -8.59
N ASN A 347 -40.50 -6.96 -7.63
CA ASN A 347 -41.34 -8.11 -7.91
C ASN A 347 -42.63 -7.61 -8.60
N LEU A 348 -43.21 -8.40 -9.50
CA LEU A 348 -44.51 -8.09 -10.13
C LEU A 348 -45.69 -8.16 -9.12
N PHE A 349 -45.41 -8.34 -7.83
CA PHE A 349 -46.38 -8.38 -6.72
C PHE A 349 -46.44 -7.04 -5.98
N SER A 350 -46.25 -5.92 -6.69
CA SER A 350 -46.64 -4.61 -6.19
C SER A 350 -48.14 -4.61 -5.91
N ALA A 351 -48.50 -4.52 -4.62
CA ALA A 351 -49.87 -4.53 -4.12
C ALA A 351 -50.69 -3.33 -4.60
#